data_AF-A0A3D0VGG0-F1
#
_entry.id   AF-A0A3D0VGG0-F1
#
_cell.length_a   1.000
_cell.length_b   1.000
_cell.length_c   1.000
_cell.angle_alpha   90.00
_cell.angle_beta   90.00
_cell.angle_gamma   90.00
#
_symmetry.space_group_name_H-M   'P 1'
#
loop_
_entity.id
_entity.type
_entity.pdbx_description
1 polymer ?
#
loop_
_entity_poly.entity_id
_entity_poly.type
_entity_poly.pdbx_seq_one_letter_code
_entity_poly.pdbx_strand_id
1 'polypeptide(L)'
;GKFVEFYGEGVAAVPLANRATIGNMSPEFGSTAAMFPIDDVTLDYLRLTGRSDENVALVESYAKEQGLWHDPSREIKFSEYLGLDLSTVVPSISGPKRPQDRIELTDAKEQFRKDIHNYVA
;
A
#
# COMPACT_ATOMS: atom_id res chain seq x y z
N GLY A 1 1.63 14.48 12.24
CA GLY A 1 1.47 13.32 11.36
C GLY A 1 2.30 12.17 11.89
N LYS A 2 2.01 10.94 11.45
CA LYS A 2 2.83 9.75 11.70
C LYS A 2 3.37 9.23 10.36
N PHE A 3 4.44 8.45 10.41
CA PHE A 3 4.81 7.61 9.27
C PHE A 3 4.08 6.28 9.36
N VAL A 4 3.70 5.76 8.19
CA VAL A 4 3.14 4.41 8.03
C VAL A 4 4.16 3.60 7.25
N GLU A 5 4.59 2.49 7.82
CA GLU A 5 5.51 1.55 7.18
C GLU A 5 4.80 0.20 7.02
N PHE A 6 4.82 -0.34 5.81
CA PHE A 6 4.20 -1.62 5.49
C PHE A 6 5.23 -2.74 5.66
N TYR A 7 4.88 -3.79 6.41
CA TYR A 7 5.78 -4.92 6.67
C TYR A 7 5.00 -6.25 6.69
N GLY A 8 5.74 -7.36 6.85
CA GLY A 8 5.19 -8.72 6.89
C GLY A 8 5.21 -9.44 5.53
N GLU A 9 4.79 -10.71 5.54
CA GLU A 9 4.82 -11.59 4.36
C GLU A 9 3.96 -11.08 3.19
N GLY A 10 2.82 -10.46 3.52
CA GLY A 10 1.90 -9.94 2.51
C GLY A 10 2.51 -8.86 1.61
N VAL A 11 3.52 -8.11 2.08
CA VAL A 11 4.16 -7.04 1.29
C VAL A 11 4.87 -7.57 0.06
N ALA A 12 5.55 -8.71 0.17
CA ALA A 12 6.26 -9.34 -0.95
C ALA A 12 5.30 -9.79 -2.07
N ALA A 13 4.04 -10.08 -1.72
CA ALA A 13 3.01 -10.47 -2.68
C ALA A 13 2.35 -9.28 -3.41
N VAL A 14 2.60 -8.04 -2.99
CA VAL A 14 2.00 -6.83 -3.59
C VAL A 14 2.90 -6.28 -4.70
N PRO A 15 2.44 -6.21 -5.97
CA PRO A 15 3.20 -5.60 -7.06
C PRO A 15 3.53 -4.13 -6.80
N LEU A 16 4.66 -3.64 -7.33
CA LEU A 16 5.11 -2.28 -7.04
C LEU A 16 4.13 -1.18 -7.47
N ALA A 17 3.40 -1.37 -8.58
CA ALA A 17 2.36 -0.41 -8.99
C ALA A 17 1.29 -0.22 -7.90
N ASN A 18 0.86 -1.31 -7.25
CA ASN A 18 -0.12 -1.25 -6.16
C ASN A 18 0.48 -0.60 -4.92
N ARG A 19 1.76 -0.84 -4.63
CA ARG A 19 2.48 -0.14 -3.54
C ARG A 19 2.49 1.38 -3.77
N ALA A 20 2.76 1.81 -5.00
CA ALA A 20 2.72 3.23 -5.37
C ALA A 20 1.30 3.82 -5.26
N THR A 21 0.25 3.07 -5.63
CA THR A 21 -1.14 3.49 -5.41
C THR A 21 -1.46 3.68 -3.94
N ILE A 22 -1.09 2.73 -3.07
CA ILE A 22 -1.29 2.84 -1.62
C ILE A 22 -0.49 4.00 -1.05
N GLY A 23 0.76 4.16 -1.48
CA GLY A 23 1.63 5.26 -1.06
C GLY A 23 1.09 6.63 -1.49
N ASN A 24 0.46 6.74 -2.66
CA ASN A 24 -0.16 7.98 -3.13
C ASN A 24 -1.34 8.42 -2.26
N MET A 25 -2.04 7.48 -1.64
CA MET A 25 -3.19 7.77 -0.75
C MET A 25 -2.76 8.19 0.67
N SER A 26 -1.47 8.47 0.91
CA SER A 26 -0.95 8.82 2.24
C SER A 26 -1.66 10.01 2.90
N PRO A 27 -2.03 11.09 2.17
CA PRO A 27 -2.79 12.20 2.75
C PRO A 27 -4.19 11.80 3.22
N GLU A 28 -4.87 10.88 2.53
CA GLU A 28 -6.25 10.47 2.79
C GLU A 28 -6.40 9.73 4.12
N PHE A 29 -5.37 8.99 4.56
CA PHE A 29 -5.32 8.37 5.89
C PHE A 29 -4.47 9.15 6.91
N GLY A 30 -4.15 10.41 6.63
CA GLY A 30 -3.56 11.36 7.59
C GLY A 30 -2.10 11.11 7.94
N SER A 31 -1.39 10.32 7.13
CA SER A 31 0.04 10.03 7.33
C SER A 31 0.92 11.09 6.65
N THR A 32 2.11 11.32 7.21
CA THR A 32 3.12 12.19 6.60
C THR A 32 3.82 11.50 5.44
N ALA A 33 4.04 10.19 5.56
CA ALA A 33 4.61 9.35 4.53
C ALA A 33 4.12 7.91 4.70
N ALA A 34 4.01 7.21 3.58
CA ALA A 34 3.70 5.80 3.47
C ALA A 34 4.89 5.10 2.81
N MET A 35 5.54 4.18 3.52
CA MET A 35 6.81 3.57 3.11
C MET A 35 6.65 2.07 2.91
N PHE A 36 7.11 1.58 1.76
CA PHE A 36 7.33 0.16 1.51
C PHE A 36 8.84 -0.11 1.51
N PRO A 37 9.31 -1.19 2.16
CA PRO A 37 10.72 -1.54 2.20
C PRO A 37 11.24 -1.97 0.82
N ILE A 38 12.55 -1.89 0.63
CA ILE A 38 13.22 -2.33 -0.61
C ILE A 38 13.28 -3.86 -0.60
N ASP A 39 12.90 -4.48 -1.71
CA ASP A 39 12.90 -5.93 -1.90
C ASP A 39 13.11 -6.29 -3.38
N ASP A 40 13.01 -7.58 -3.71
CA ASP A 40 13.18 -8.08 -5.07
C ASP A 40 12.20 -7.43 -6.07
N VAL A 41 10.94 -7.20 -5.66
CA VAL A 41 9.93 -6.51 -6.47
C VAL A 41 10.39 -5.08 -6.83
N THR A 42 11.10 -4.43 -5.92
CA THR A 42 11.70 -3.11 -6.15
C THR A 42 12.81 -3.19 -7.19
N LEU A 43 13.70 -4.18 -7.10
CA LEU A 43 14.77 -4.37 -8.09
C LEU A 43 14.22 -4.73 -9.48
N ASP A 44 13.20 -5.59 -9.54
CA ASP A 44 12.53 -5.96 -10.79
C ASP A 44 11.91 -4.74 -11.47
N TYR A 45 11.30 -3.84 -10.69
CA TYR A 45 10.80 -2.58 -11.23
C TYR A 45 11.92 -1.66 -11.73
N LEU A 46 13.04 -1.56 -11.02
CA LEU A 46 14.19 -0.78 -11.48
C LEU A 46 14.73 -1.32 -12.82
N ARG A 47 14.85 -2.64 -12.97
CA ARG A 47 15.22 -3.29 -14.24
C ARG A 47 14.20 -2.99 -15.34
N LEU A 48 12.91 -3.19 -15.06
CA LEU A 48 11.81 -2.94 -16.00
C LEU A 48 11.81 -1.51 -16.53
N THR A 49 12.19 -0.55 -15.67
CA THR A 49 12.24 0.87 -16.00
C THR A 49 13.59 1.33 -16.54
N GLY A 50 14.46 0.41 -16.93
CA GLY A 50 15.68 0.67 -17.70
C GLY A 50 16.89 1.09 -16.88
N ARG A 51 16.93 0.78 -15.58
CA ARG A 51 18.15 1.00 -14.79
C ARG A 51 19.18 -0.08 -15.14
N SER A 52 20.45 0.30 -15.21
CA SER A 52 21.55 -0.62 -15.51
C SER A 52 21.71 -1.67 -14.42
N ASP A 53 22.22 -2.85 -14.79
CA ASP A 53 22.50 -3.93 -13.83
C ASP A 53 23.47 -3.50 -12.72
N GLU A 54 24.45 -2.65 -13.05
CA GLU A 54 25.36 -2.06 -12.06
C GLU A 54 24.61 -1.22 -11.01
N ASN A 55 23.67 -0.38 -11.44
CA ASN A 55 22.86 0.43 -10.52
C ASN A 55 21.94 -0.44 -9.67
N VAL A 56 21.34 -1.47 -10.26
CA VAL A 56 20.46 -2.40 -9.53
C VAL A 56 21.26 -3.17 -8.48
N ALA A 57 22.44 -3.67 -8.82
CA ALA A 57 23.34 -4.37 -7.90
C ALA A 57 23.83 -3.46 -6.76
N LEU A 58 24.12 -2.18 -7.05
CA LEU A 58 24.47 -1.20 -6.04
C LEU A 58 23.32 -0.97 -5.06
N VAL A 59 22.10 -0.77 -5.57
CA VAL A 59 20.90 -0.57 -4.72
C VAL A 59 20.69 -1.78 -3.82
N GLU A 60 20.77 -3.00 -4.35
CA GLU A 60 20.63 -4.23 -3.58
C GLU A 60 21.69 -4.33 -2.47
N SER A 61 22.96 -4.18 -2.83
CA SER A 61 24.08 -4.33 -1.89
C SER A 61 24.00 -3.29 -0.78
N TYR A 62 23.72 -2.03 -1.14
CA TYR A 62 23.58 -0.95 -0.18
C TYR A 62 22.38 -1.16 0.75
N ALA A 63 21.21 -1.51 0.20
CA ALA A 63 20.01 -1.72 1.00
C ALA A 63 20.19 -2.86 2.01
N LYS A 64 20.87 -3.95 1.61
CA LYS A 64 21.20 -5.07 2.50
C LYS A 64 22.17 -4.67 3.60
N GLU A 65 23.27 -3.99 3.24
CA GLU A 65 24.30 -3.57 4.20
C GLU A 65 23.75 -2.55 5.23
N GLN A 66 22.88 -1.64 4.79
CA GLN A 66 22.25 -0.65 5.67
C GLN A 66 21.04 -1.19 6.45
N GLY A 67 20.64 -2.45 6.22
CA GLY A 67 19.48 -3.05 6.87
C GLY A 67 18.14 -2.42 6.46
N LEU A 68 18.08 -1.85 5.25
CA LEU A 68 16.87 -1.31 4.59
C LEU A 68 16.12 -2.35 3.75
N TRP A 69 16.76 -3.50 3.52
CA TRP A 69 16.17 -4.62 2.80
C TRP A 69 15.03 -5.26 3.60
N HIS A 70 13.92 -5.58 2.93
CA HIS A 70 12.76 -6.22 3.55
C HIS A 70 13.12 -7.60 4.08
N ASP A 71 12.88 -7.81 5.37
CA ASP A 71 12.98 -9.11 6.03
C ASP A 71 11.68 -9.33 6.82
N PRO A 72 10.76 -10.20 6.34
CA PRO A 72 9.49 -10.43 7.01
C PRO A 72 9.65 -11.13 8.37
N SER A 73 10.81 -11.76 8.64
CA SER A 73 11.11 -12.39 9.94
C SER A 73 11.62 -11.39 10.97
N ARG A 74 12.03 -10.19 10.54
CA ARG A 74 12.56 -9.16 11.42
C ARG A 74 11.43 -8.42 12.12
N GLU A 75 11.43 -8.50 13.45
CA GLU A 75 10.48 -7.76 14.25
C GLU A 75 10.92 -6.29 14.40
N ILE A 76 10.24 -5.41 13.67
CA ILE A 76 10.44 -3.95 13.74
C ILE A 76 9.59 -3.38 14.87
N LYS A 77 10.18 -2.50 15.68
CA LYS A 77 9.48 -1.81 16.77
C LYS A 77 8.78 -0.57 16.23
N PHE A 78 7.46 -0.65 16.10
CA PHE A 78 6.60 0.47 15.78
C PHE A 78 5.92 1.02 17.05
N SER A 79 5.47 2.27 16.99
CA SER A 79 4.68 2.87 18.07
C SER A 79 3.25 2.31 18.12
N GLU A 80 2.77 1.74 17.02
CA GLU A 80 1.44 1.19 16.85
C GLU A 80 1.47 0.14 15.75
N TYR A 81 0.65 -0.90 15.89
CA TYR A 81 0.56 -2.02 14.95
C TYR A 81 -0.88 -2.14 14.45
N LEU A 82 -1.04 -2.27 13.13
CA LEU A 82 -2.32 -2.50 12.46
C LEU A 82 -2.17 -3.73 11.57
N GLY A 83 -3.09 -4.68 11.68
CA GLY A 83 -3.12 -5.88 10.86
C GLY A 83 -4.17 -5.79 9.76
N LEU A 84 -3.82 -6.23 8.56
CA LEU A 84 -4.75 -6.41 7.44
C LEU A 84 -4.50 -7.77 6.81
N ASP A 85 -5.50 -8.65 6.86
CA ASP A 85 -5.48 -9.90 6.12
C ASP A 85 -5.91 -9.63 4.66
N LEU A 86 -4.95 -9.72 3.74
CA LEU A 86 -5.20 -9.48 2.32
C LEU A 86 -6.23 -10.44 1.70
N SER A 87 -6.45 -11.62 2.30
CA SER A 87 -7.47 -12.57 1.84
C SER A 87 -8.91 -12.08 2.07
N THR A 88 -9.08 -11.13 2.99
CA THR A 88 -10.38 -10.51 3.30
C THR A 88 -10.73 -9.35 2.37
N VAL A 89 -9.77 -8.90 1.55
CA VAL A 89 -9.97 -7.73 0.67
C VAL A 89 -10.84 -8.12 -0.53
N VAL A 90 -11.95 -7.40 -0.70
CA VAL A 90 -12.86 -7.55 -1.84
C VAL A 90 -12.91 -6.29 -2.71
N PRO A 91 -13.23 -6.41 -4.02
CA PRO A 91 -13.45 -5.26 -4.89
C PRO A 91 -14.45 -4.27 -4.26
N SER A 92 -14.06 -3.00 -4.22
CA SER A 92 -14.79 -1.95 -3.52
C SER A 92 -14.73 -0.64 -4.30
N ILE A 93 -15.67 0.27 -4.02
CA ILE A 93 -15.71 1.65 -4.51
C ILE A 93 -15.78 2.61 -3.31
N SER A 94 -15.42 3.87 -3.50
CA SER A 94 -15.51 4.90 -2.46
C SER A 94 -16.51 6.00 -2.81
N GLY A 95 -17.30 6.46 -1.85
CA GLY A 95 -18.22 7.59 -2.00
C GLY A 95 -19.56 7.40 -1.27
N PRO A 96 -20.61 8.16 -1.63
CA PRO A 96 -20.65 9.17 -2.70
C PRO A 96 -20.04 10.53 -2.34
N LYS A 97 -19.71 10.79 -1.05
CA LYS A 97 -19.24 12.11 -0.59
C LYS A 97 -17.75 12.16 -0.25
N ARG A 98 -17.20 11.10 0.34
CA ARG A 98 -15.83 11.13 0.88
C ARG A 98 -15.04 9.89 0.43
N PRO A 99 -13.73 10.00 0.18
CA PRO A 99 -12.90 8.89 -0.28
C PRO A 99 -12.77 7.74 0.72
N GLN A 100 -12.93 8.01 2.02
CA GLN A 100 -12.93 7.00 3.08
C GLN A 100 -14.25 6.22 3.20
N ASP A 101 -15.30 6.62 2.49
CA ASP A 101 -16.59 5.93 2.51
C ASP A 101 -16.52 4.68 1.62
N ARG A 102 -15.93 3.59 2.11
CA ARG A 102 -15.79 2.31 1.40
C ARG A 102 -17.14 1.60 1.27
N ILE A 103 -17.46 1.17 0.05
CA ILE A 103 -18.63 0.36 -0.30
C ILE A 103 -18.14 -0.88 -1.04
N GLU A 104 -18.52 -2.07 -0.57
CA GLU A 104 -18.21 -3.30 -1.29
C GLU A 104 -18.95 -3.32 -2.63
N LEU A 105 -18.29 -3.79 -3.69
CA LEU A 105 -18.87 -3.72 -5.03
C LEU A 105 -20.19 -4.52 -5.14
N THR A 106 -20.32 -5.59 -4.36
CA THR A 106 -21.56 -6.38 -4.23
C THR A 106 -22.72 -5.57 -3.67
N ASP A 107 -22.43 -4.59 -2.82
CA ASP A 107 -23.43 -3.81 -2.08
C ASP A 107 -23.71 -2.46 -2.76
N ALA A 108 -22.93 -2.09 -3.77
CA ALA A 108 -22.97 -0.79 -4.44
C ALA A 108 -24.38 -0.37 -4.87
N LYS A 109 -25.19 -1.30 -5.40
CA LYS A 109 -26.56 -1.03 -5.84
C LYS A 109 -27.50 -0.72 -4.68
N GLU A 110 -27.39 -1.47 -3.59
CA GLU A 110 -28.22 -1.26 -2.42
C GLU A 110 -27.83 0.04 -1.72
N GLN A 111 -26.52 0.28 -1.57
CA GLN A 111 -26.01 1.48 -0.95
C GLN A 111 -26.42 2.74 -1.72
N PHE A 112 -26.31 2.73 -3.06
CA PHE A 112 -26.77 3.85 -3.89
C PHE A 112 -28.26 4.16 -3.67
N ARG A 113 -29.13 3.15 -3.59
CA ARG A 113 -30.58 3.34 -3.36
C ARG A 113 -30.88 3.95 -2.00
N LYS A 114 -30.06 3.68 -0.98
CA LYS A 114 -30.18 4.33 0.33
C LYS A 114 -29.70 5.78 0.23
N ASP A 115 -28.54 5.99 -0.38
CA ASP A 115 -27.88 7.28 -0.39
C ASP A 115 -28.57 8.31 -1.29
N ILE A 116 -29.20 7.89 -2.38
CA ILE A 116 -29.81 8.81 -3.36
C ILE A 116 -30.83 9.76 -2.72
N HIS A 117 -31.58 9.30 -1.72
CA HIS A 117 -32.56 10.11 -0.97
C HIS A 117 -31.93 11.30 -0.24
N ASN A 118 -30.63 11.26 0.04
CA ASN A 118 -29.91 12.39 0.63
C ASN A 118 -29.50 13.46 -0.41
N TYR A 119 -29.82 13.25 -1.70
CA TYR A 119 -29.45 14.14 -2.82
C TYR A 119 -30.64 14.53 -3.72
N VAL A 120 -31.81 13.91 -3.54
CA VAL A 120 -33.04 14.33 -4.22
C VAL A 120 -33.95 14.96 -3.18
N ALA A 121 -34.26 16.24 -3.37
CA ALA A 121 -35.24 16.98 -2.57
C ALA A 121 -36.66 16.46 -2.84
#